data_AF-A0A0K0XY47-F1
#
_entry.id   AF-A0A0K0XY47-F1
#
_cell.length_a   1.000
_cell.length_b   1.000
_cell.length_c   1.000
_cell.angle_alpha   90.00
_cell.angle_beta   90.00
_cell.angle_gamma   90.00
#
_symmetry.space_group_name_H-M   'P 1'
#
loop_
_entity.id
_entity.type
_entity.pdbx_description
1 polymer ?
#
loop_
_entity_poly.entity_id
_entity_poly.type
_entity_poly.pdbx_seq_one_letter_code
_entity_poly.pdbx_strand_id
1 'polypeptide(L)'
;MQESQFWSIIAMLDWEESGDDDAVLAPVVAYLTSKPDEEIFHFEEILAQKLHALDTRAHAREIGEDAYVDGEAYFSVDAFLYARCVVVANGKALFEQVLRNPREFPKDMEFEAILYVAQEAYEQKNEKEWDYVSPTDYETYSNLAGWQ
;
A
#
# COMPACT_ATOMS: atom_id res chain seq x y z
N MET A 1 -7.59 13.52 6.79
CA MET A 1 -8.53 12.56 6.16
C MET A 1 -9.01 11.58 7.21
N GLN A 2 -10.25 11.08 7.15
CA GLN A 2 -10.70 9.95 8.00
C GLN A 2 -10.47 8.61 7.28
N GLU A 3 -10.28 7.52 8.01
CA GLU A 3 -10.05 6.20 7.41
C GLU A 3 -11.18 5.75 6.46
N SER A 4 -12.45 6.06 6.76
CA SER A 4 -13.56 5.74 5.86
C SER A 4 -13.46 6.44 4.50
N GLN A 5 -12.91 7.65 4.48
CA GLN A 5 -12.67 8.40 3.25
C GLN A 5 -11.51 7.78 2.47
N PHE A 6 -10.41 7.38 3.13
CA PHE A 6 -9.31 6.64 2.50
C PHE A 6 -9.82 5.41 1.75
N TRP A 7 -10.60 4.56 2.42
CA TRP A 7 -11.16 3.36 1.78
C TRP A 7 -12.14 3.67 0.64
N SER A 8 -12.85 4.79 0.71
CA SER A 8 -13.72 5.23 -0.39
C SER A 8 -12.91 5.68 -1.61
N ILE A 9 -11.70 6.20 -1.40
CA ILE A 9 -10.76 6.57 -2.46
C ILE A 9 -10.14 5.30 -3.07
N ILE A 10 -9.66 4.36 -2.24
CA ILE A 10 -9.16 3.06 -2.72
C ILE A 10 -10.21 2.31 -3.57
N ALA A 11 -11.49 2.41 -3.20
CA ALA A 11 -12.58 1.80 -3.98
C ALA A 11 -12.80 2.42 -5.37
N MET A 12 -12.08 3.50 -5.74
CA MET A 12 -12.12 4.09 -7.08
C MET A 12 -11.14 3.42 -8.05
N LEU A 13 -10.25 2.53 -7.60
CA LEU A 13 -9.35 1.79 -8.48
C LEU A 13 -10.15 1.02 -9.54
N ASP A 14 -9.79 1.21 -10.81
CA ASP A 14 -10.52 0.64 -11.94
C ASP A 14 -9.96 -0.71 -12.35
N TRP A 15 -10.40 -1.76 -11.65
CA TRP A 15 -9.96 -3.13 -11.92
C TRP A 15 -10.44 -3.68 -13.28
N GLU A 16 -11.30 -2.98 -14.04
CA GLU A 16 -11.62 -3.37 -15.42
C GLU A 16 -10.40 -3.19 -16.35
N GLU A 17 -9.45 -2.32 -15.97
CA GLU A 17 -8.21 -2.02 -16.69
C GLU A 17 -7.02 -2.87 -16.19
N SER A 18 -7.27 -3.99 -15.50
CA SER A 18 -6.22 -4.89 -14.99
C SER A 18 -5.22 -5.27 -16.08
N GLY A 19 -3.93 -5.05 -15.80
CA GLY A 19 -2.83 -5.21 -16.77
C GLY A 19 -2.21 -3.89 -17.23
N ASP A 20 -2.85 -2.77 -16.89
CA ASP A 20 -2.32 -1.41 -17.04
C ASP A 20 -2.51 -0.65 -15.71
N ASP A 21 -1.46 -0.65 -14.87
CA ASP A 21 -1.55 -0.08 -13.52
C ASP A 21 -1.86 1.43 -13.53
N ASP A 22 -1.33 2.17 -14.52
CA ASP A 22 -1.61 3.59 -14.68
C ASP A 22 -3.11 3.81 -14.92
N ALA A 23 -3.73 2.98 -15.78
CA ALA A 23 -5.16 3.03 -16.04
C ALA A 23 -6.01 2.63 -14.81
N VAL A 24 -5.59 1.62 -14.04
CA VAL A 24 -6.24 1.21 -12.79
C VAL A 24 -6.22 2.36 -11.76
N LEU A 25 -5.10 3.09 -11.65
CA LEU A 25 -4.88 4.16 -10.68
C LEU A 25 -5.48 5.51 -11.09
N ALA A 26 -5.70 5.74 -12.39
CA ALA A 26 -6.12 7.02 -12.94
C ALA A 26 -7.31 7.69 -12.22
N PRO A 27 -8.38 6.97 -11.81
CA PRO A 27 -9.49 7.60 -11.09
C PRO A 27 -9.08 8.13 -9.71
N VAL A 28 -8.20 7.40 -9.00
CA VAL A 28 -7.69 7.79 -7.69
C VAL A 28 -6.79 9.00 -7.80
N VAL A 29 -5.84 8.99 -8.74
CA VAL A 29 -4.93 10.10 -9.02
C VAL A 29 -5.74 11.35 -9.34
N ALA A 30 -6.66 11.27 -10.31
CA ALA A 30 -7.50 12.40 -10.71
C ALA A 30 -8.33 12.97 -9.54
N TYR A 31 -8.85 12.09 -8.66
CA TYR A 31 -9.57 12.53 -7.47
C TYR A 31 -8.67 13.31 -6.51
N LEU A 32 -7.48 12.77 -6.20
CA LEU A 32 -6.52 13.38 -5.27
C LEU A 32 -5.93 14.69 -5.82
N THR A 33 -5.64 14.78 -7.12
CA THR A 33 -5.16 16.03 -7.78
C THR A 33 -6.14 17.19 -7.56
N SER A 34 -7.44 16.90 -7.43
CA SER A 34 -8.48 17.91 -7.15
C SER A 34 -8.54 18.38 -5.69
N LYS A 35 -7.82 17.72 -4.77
CA LYS A 35 -7.87 17.99 -3.32
C LYS A 35 -6.78 18.96 -2.86
N PRO A 36 -6.93 19.59 -1.69
CA PRO A 36 -5.84 20.32 -1.03
C PRO A 36 -4.62 19.41 -0.80
N ASP A 37 -3.41 19.98 -0.81
CA ASP A 37 -2.17 19.19 -0.62
C ASP A 37 -2.18 18.43 0.71
N GLU A 38 -2.71 19.05 1.76
CA GLU A 38 -2.90 18.42 3.08
C GLU A 38 -3.75 17.13 3.01
N GLU A 39 -4.71 17.03 2.10
CA GLU A 39 -5.47 15.79 1.91
C GLU A 39 -4.67 14.72 1.15
N ILE A 40 -3.81 15.12 0.22
CA ILE A 40 -2.88 14.20 -0.47
C ILE A 40 -1.87 13.61 0.54
N PHE A 41 -1.28 14.47 1.38
CA PHE A 41 -0.37 14.04 2.44
C PHE A 41 -1.05 13.14 3.48
N HIS A 42 -2.30 13.46 3.85
CA HIS A 42 -3.05 12.58 4.75
C HIS A 42 -3.45 11.25 4.10
N PHE A 43 -3.65 11.19 2.78
CA PHE A 43 -3.86 9.92 2.09
C PHE A 43 -2.61 9.06 2.18
N GLU A 44 -1.44 9.64 1.90
CA GLU A 44 -0.14 8.98 2.00
C GLU A 44 0.12 8.42 3.40
N GLU A 45 -0.07 9.23 4.44
CA GLU A 45 0.13 8.77 5.82
C GLU A 45 -0.82 7.62 6.18
N ILE A 46 -2.07 7.62 5.71
CA ILE A 46 -2.99 6.50 5.98
C ILE A 46 -2.55 5.26 5.20
N LEU A 47 -2.13 5.38 3.94
CA LEU A 47 -1.57 4.27 3.16
C LEU A 47 -0.39 3.65 3.90
N ALA A 48 0.57 4.48 4.33
CA ALA A 48 1.73 4.08 5.10
C ALA A 48 1.37 3.31 6.37
N GLN A 49 0.40 3.83 7.15
CA GLN A 49 -0.10 3.15 8.36
C GLN A 49 -0.69 1.76 8.06
N LYS A 50 -1.42 1.60 6.95
CA LYS A 50 -1.98 0.28 6.58
C LYS A 50 -0.90 -0.70 6.16
N LEU A 51 0.08 -0.25 5.37
CA LEU A 51 1.22 -1.08 4.97
C LEU A 51 2.09 -1.48 6.18
N HIS A 52 2.37 -0.54 7.09
CA HIS A 52 3.11 -0.79 8.32
C HIS A 52 2.39 -1.78 9.25
N ALA A 53 1.06 -1.72 9.34
CA ALA A 53 0.27 -2.66 10.14
C ALA A 53 0.39 -4.12 9.63
N LEU A 54 0.65 -4.31 8.33
CA LEU A 54 0.88 -5.63 7.73
C LEU A 54 2.35 -6.06 7.78
N ASP A 55 3.28 -5.17 8.12
CA ASP A 55 4.72 -5.47 8.26
C ASP A 55 4.99 -6.36 9.47
N THR A 56 4.72 -7.66 9.35
CA THR A 56 4.97 -8.61 10.43
C THR A 56 5.55 -9.90 9.88
N ARG A 57 6.34 -10.59 10.71
CA ARG A 57 6.88 -11.93 10.38
C ARG A 57 5.76 -12.92 10.03
N ALA A 58 4.59 -12.78 10.65
CA ALA A 58 3.46 -13.67 10.40
C ALA A 58 2.86 -13.48 9.00
N HIS A 59 2.74 -12.24 8.52
CA HIS A 59 2.29 -11.96 7.15
C HIS A 59 3.37 -12.26 6.12
N ALA A 60 4.63 -11.97 6.42
CA ALA A 60 5.75 -12.23 5.52
C ALA A 60 5.91 -13.72 5.17
N ARG A 61 5.51 -14.62 6.07
CA ARG A 61 5.48 -16.08 5.85
C ARG A 61 4.40 -16.55 4.88
N GLU A 62 3.51 -15.65 4.49
CA GLU A 62 2.25 -15.99 3.84
C GLU A 62 2.13 -15.31 2.46
N ILE A 63 3.22 -14.85 1.84
CA ILE A 63 3.14 -14.18 0.51
C ILE A 63 3.34 -15.10 -0.70
N GLY A 64 3.62 -16.39 -0.49
CA GLY A 64 3.79 -17.37 -1.58
C GLY A 64 5.26 -17.77 -1.78
N GLU A 65 5.73 -17.77 -3.02
CA GLU A 65 7.09 -18.20 -3.41
C GLU A 65 8.18 -17.40 -2.69
N ASP A 66 7.99 -16.10 -2.52
CA ASP A 66 8.93 -15.18 -1.85
C ASP A 66 8.73 -15.11 -0.33
N ALA A 67 7.97 -16.04 0.26
CA ALA A 67 7.67 -16.02 1.69
C ALA A 67 8.92 -16.07 2.57
N TYR A 68 8.89 -15.29 3.65
CA TYR A 68 9.89 -15.35 4.69
C TYR A 68 9.93 -16.75 5.31
N VAL A 69 11.07 -17.42 5.22
CA VAL A 69 11.25 -18.75 5.82
C VAL A 69 11.88 -18.59 7.21
N ASP A 70 13.10 -18.06 7.24
CA ASP A 70 13.92 -17.82 8.42
C ASP A 70 14.93 -16.68 8.18
N GLY A 71 15.84 -16.45 9.12
CA GLY A 71 16.85 -15.40 9.02
C GLY A 71 18.11 -15.77 8.20
N GLU A 72 18.16 -16.97 7.62
CA GLU A 72 19.28 -17.46 6.82
C GLU A 72 18.96 -17.45 5.31
N ALA A 73 17.71 -17.74 4.97
CA ALA A 73 17.21 -17.65 3.60
C ALA A 73 17.13 -16.20 3.10
N TYR A 74 17.35 -16.00 1.81
CA TYR A 74 17.08 -14.71 1.17
C TYR A 74 15.59 -14.39 1.28
N PHE A 75 15.29 -13.14 1.64
CA PHE A 75 13.95 -12.59 1.69
C PHE A 75 13.95 -11.23 1.02
N SER A 76 13.16 -11.08 -0.05
CA SER A 76 13.04 -9.82 -0.77
C SER A 76 12.14 -8.87 0.02
N VAL A 77 12.73 -7.78 0.52
CA VAL A 77 12.02 -6.74 1.26
C VAL A 77 11.01 -5.99 0.39
N ASP A 78 11.34 -5.81 -0.89
CA ASP A 78 10.51 -5.13 -1.88
C ASP A 78 9.32 -6.01 -2.26
N ALA A 79 9.53 -7.30 -2.54
CA ALA A 79 8.45 -8.22 -2.86
C ALA A 79 7.39 -8.29 -1.74
N PHE A 80 7.83 -8.27 -0.47
CA PHE A 80 6.90 -8.22 0.64
C PHE A 80 6.16 -6.89 0.77
N LEU A 81 6.82 -5.76 0.50
CA LEU A 81 6.14 -4.45 0.45
C LEU A 81 5.07 -4.44 -0.64
N TYR A 82 5.39 -4.93 -1.84
CA TYR A 82 4.44 -4.94 -2.96
C TYR A 82 3.29 -5.92 -2.73
N ALA A 83 3.54 -7.06 -2.08
CA ALA A 83 2.49 -7.97 -1.65
C ALA A 83 1.52 -7.30 -0.63
N ARG A 84 2.04 -6.48 0.29
CA ARG A 84 1.20 -5.69 1.22
C ARG A 84 0.36 -4.65 0.48
N CYS A 85 0.88 -4.09 -0.61
CA CYS A 85 0.14 -3.17 -1.48
C CYS A 85 -1.11 -3.82 -2.08
N VAL A 86 -1.03 -5.08 -2.53
CA VAL A 86 -2.19 -5.86 -3.01
C VAL A 86 -3.31 -5.89 -1.97
N VAL A 87 -2.97 -6.14 -0.71
CA VAL A 87 -3.95 -6.24 0.38
C VAL A 87 -4.70 -4.93 0.57
N VAL A 88 -3.99 -3.80 0.54
CA VAL A 88 -4.59 -2.47 0.70
C VAL A 88 -5.40 -2.09 -0.54
N ALA A 89 -4.87 -2.32 -1.75
CA ALA A 89 -5.52 -1.97 -3.01
C ALA A 89 -6.86 -2.72 -3.22
N ASN A 90 -6.96 -3.96 -2.73
CA ASN A 90 -8.20 -4.75 -2.75
C ASN A 90 -9.21 -4.35 -1.64
N GLY A 91 -8.89 -3.29 -0.88
CA GLY A 91 -9.83 -2.57 -0.04
C GLY A 91 -9.99 -3.13 1.38
N LYS A 92 -10.84 -2.42 2.13
CA LYS A 92 -10.98 -2.56 3.58
C LYS A 92 -11.27 -4.00 4.04
N ALA A 93 -12.16 -4.70 3.34
CA ALA A 93 -12.60 -6.02 3.76
C ALA A 93 -11.45 -7.04 3.74
N LEU A 94 -10.64 -7.04 2.67
CA LEU A 94 -9.47 -7.89 2.58
C LEU A 94 -8.41 -7.47 3.61
N PHE A 95 -8.15 -6.17 3.72
CA PHE A 95 -7.22 -5.65 4.73
C PHE A 95 -7.56 -6.15 6.14
N GLU A 96 -8.81 -5.99 6.59
CA GLU A 96 -9.24 -6.43 7.91
C GLU A 96 -9.24 -7.96 8.09
N GLN A 97 -9.43 -8.72 7.00
CA GLN A 97 -9.34 -10.17 7.00
C GLN A 97 -7.89 -10.63 7.19
N VAL A 98 -6.98 -10.13 6.35
CA VAL A 98 -5.54 -10.47 6.39
C VAL A 98 -4.92 -10.02 7.70
N LEU A 99 -5.20 -8.78 8.15
CA LEU A 99 -4.67 -8.24 9.41
C LEU A 99 -5.00 -9.13 10.62
N ARG A 100 -6.17 -9.79 10.61
CA ARG A 100 -6.59 -10.72 11.68
C ARG A 100 -6.10 -12.14 11.47
N ASN A 101 -5.94 -12.57 10.23
CA ASN A 101 -5.51 -13.92 9.88
C ASN A 101 -4.49 -13.87 8.73
N PRO A 102 -3.18 -13.91 9.04
CA PRO A 102 -2.13 -13.86 8.03
C PRO A 102 -2.23 -14.94 6.94
N ARG A 103 -2.90 -16.06 7.20
CA ARG A 103 -3.08 -17.13 6.19
C ARG A 103 -3.96 -16.73 5.01
N GLU A 104 -4.76 -15.68 5.16
CA GLU A 104 -5.63 -15.14 4.10
C GLU A 104 -4.88 -14.22 3.14
N PHE A 105 -3.57 -14.02 3.34
CA PHE A 105 -2.76 -13.15 2.51
C PHE A 105 -2.71 -13.69 1.07
N PRO A 106 -3.01 -12.84 0.04
CA PRO A 106 -2.88 -13.22 -1.36
C PRO A 106 -1.47 -13.72 -1.69
N LYS A 107 -1.36 -14.83 -2.43
CA LYS A 107 -0.08 -15.44 -2.78
C LYS A 107 0.35 -14.99 -4.16
N ASP A 108 1.65 -14.73 -4.33
CA ASP A 108 2.28 -14.54 -5.65
C ASP A 108 1.65 -13.38 -6.45
N MET A 109 1.30 -12.29 -5.75
CA MET A 109 0.73 -11.07 -6.31
C MET A 109 1.48 -9.85 -5.80
N GLU A 110 1.55 -8.82 -6.64
CA GLU A 110 2.15 -7.53 -6.31
C GLU A 110 1.27 -6.40 -6.89
N PHE A 111 1.40 -5.20 -6.32
CA PHE A 111 0.79 -3.99 -6.86
C PHE A 111 1.57 -2.76 -6.38
N GLU A 112 2.86 -2.69 -6.75
CA GLU A 112 3.77 -1.61 -6.33
C GLU A 112 3.22 -0.22 -6.65
N ALA A 113 2.55 -0.07 -7.80
CA ALA A 113 2.15 1.21 -8.36
C ALA A 113 1.32 2.09 -7.41
N ILE A 114 0.57 1.50 -6.46
CA ILE A 114 -0.21 2.25 -5.46
C ILE A 114 0.65 3.16 -4.56
N LEU A 115 1.92 2.84 -4.37
CA LEU A 115 2.86 3.65 -3.58
C LEU A 115 3.06 5.05 -4.16
N TYR A 116 2.85 5.22 -5.46
CA TYR A 116 3.14 6.47 -6.16
C TYR A 116 1.91 7.38 -6.36
N VAL A 117 0.72 6.92 -5.97
CA VAL A 117 -0.55 7.63 -6.21
C VAL A 117 -0.57 9.04 -5.61
N ALA A 118 -0.07 9.21 -4.38
CA ALA A 118 -0.04 10.52 -3.72
C ALA A 118 0.98 11.44 -4.36
N GLN A 119 2.17 10.91 -4.68
CA GLN A 119 3.22 11.62 -5.40
C GLN A 119 2.69 12.12 -6.75
N GLU A 120 2.17 11.23 -7.59
CA GLU A 120 1.69 11.57 -8.93
C GLU A 120 0.62 12.65 -8.87
N ALA A 121 -0.36 12.51 -7.97
CA ALA A 121 -1.42 13.49 -7.79
C ALA A 121 -0.89 14.88 -7.41
N TYR A 122 0.12 14.95 -6.54
CA TYR A 122 0.74 16.20 -6.11
C TYR A 122 1.58 16.84 -7.21
N GLU A 123 2.40 16.06 -7.91
CA GLU A 123 3.29 16.55 -8.95
C GLU A 123 2.49 17.08 -10.14
N GLN A 124 1.43 16.37 -10.56
CA GLN A 124 0.49 16.83 -11.58
C GLN A 124 -0.20 18.15 -11.19
N LYS A 125 -0.58 18.29 -9.92
CA LYS A 125 -1.29 19.47 -9.42
C LYS A 125 -0.39 20.71 -9.32
N ASN A 126 0.84 20.52 -8.83
CA ASN A 126 1.69 21.62 -8.38
C ASN A 126 2.82 21.95 -9.35
N GLU A 127 3.07 21.10 -10.36
CA GLU A 127 4.25 21.19 -11.24
C GLU A 127 5.55 21.25 -10.44
N LYS A 128 5.62 20.49 -9.34
CA LYS A 128 6.73 20.44 -8.38
C LYS A 128 7.01 19.00 -8.00
N GLU A 129 8.28 18.70 -7.73
CA GLU A 129 8.71 17.40 -7.21
C GLU A 129 8.09 17.14 -5.82
N TRP A 130 7.78 15.87 -5.57
CA TRP A 130 7.33 15.39 -4.28
C TRP A 130 8.49 15.28 -3.28
N ASP A 131 8.45 16.07 -2.21
CA ASP A 131 9.43 16.07 -1.11
C ASP A 131 8.83 15.66 0.24
N TYR A 132 7.56 15.24 0.24
CA TYR A 132 6.85 14.82 1.45
C TYR A 132 7.31 13.43 1.90
N VAL A 133 7.63 13.33 3.19
CA VAL A 133 7.96 12.06 3.86
C VAL A 133 6.86 11.77 4.88
N SER A 134 6.21 10.63 4.72
CA SER A 134 5.22 10.11 5.65
C SER A 134 5.82 9.95 7.06
N PRO A 135 5.15 10.44 8.13
CA PRO A 135 5.53 10.14 9.51
C PRO A 135 5.64 8.63 9.81
N THR A 136 4.78 7.82 9.22
CA THR A 136 4.87 6.36 9.33
C THR A 136 5.78 5.80 8.23
N ASP A 137 6.81 5.08 8.65
CA ASP A 137 7.67 4.29 7.76
C ASP A 137 6.96 2.97 7.41
N TYR A 138 6.72 2.71 6.13
CA TYR A 138 6.07 1.47 5.68
C TYR A 138 7.06 0.41 5.17
N GLU A 139 8.36 0.73 5.16
CA GLU A 139 9.40 -0.17 4.67
C GLU A 139 9.40 -1.48 5.46
N THR A 140 9.77 -2.56 4.79
CA THR A 140 9.83 -3.88 5.44
C THR A 140 10.82 -3.85 6.62
N TYR A 141 10.40 -4.42 7.75
CA TYR A 141 11.08 -4.36 9.07
C TYR A 141 10.92 -3.06 9.87
N SER A 142 10.22 -2.05 9.37
CA SER A 142 9.94 -0.81 10.11
C SER A 142 9.04 -1.05 11.34
N ASN A 143 8.13 -2.03 11.28
CA ASN A 143 7.30 -2.43 12.41
C ASN A 143 8.05 -3.38 13.32
N LEU A 144 8.95 -2.82 14.15
CA LEU A 144 9.82 -3.58 15.05
C LEU A 144 9.05 -4.55 15.97
N ALA A 145 7.79 -4.25 16.31
CA ALA A 145 6.95 -5.13 17.13
C ALA A 145 6.40 -6.32 16.32
N GLY A 146 6.10 -6.13 15.03
CA GLY A 146 5.65 -7.17 14.11
C GLY A 146 6.70 -8.23 13.78
N TRP A 147 7.98 -7.93 14.05
CA TRP A 147 9.13 -8.78 13.72
C TRP A 147 9.84 -9.41 14.93
N GLN A 148 9.31 -9.22 16.14
CA GLN A 148 9.76 -9.93 17.34
C GLN A 148 9.21 -11.35 17.35
#